data_AF-A0A6N7Q0F2-F1
#
_entry.id   AF-A0A6N7Q0F2-F1
#
_cell.length_a   1.000
_cell.length_b   1.000
_cell.length_c   1.000
_cell.angle_alpha   90.00
_cell.angle_beta   90.00
_cell.angle_gamma   90.00
#
_symmetry.space_group_name_H-M   'P 1'
#
loop_
_entity.id
_entity.type
_entity.pdbx_description
1 polymer ?
#
loop_
_entity_poly.entity_id
_entity_poly.type
_entity_poly.pdbx_seq_one_letter_code
_entity_poly.pdbx_strand_id
1 'polypeptide(L)'
;MPDDLVHLRIESDDFPCDDLQIFELSGRESLGRLFAFSVGVATTKPPGLDLAAVEGATATLVLSAEGQDVRRIHGMIAEIRDRIDTEPDTRSYFLLLVPRAHRLSLVRTQEIFMDLSVPEIIQKKLELVGLGADDVEMRLSATYPKREFVVQYKETDLAFVSRLAEHEGITFFFEHEDGFDRIVFTDQNTGFPVAPGHEIAPFRARGERRDIFHVEATTRLVPRAHVVHDYNYRIPLVDPTGSAEAPSGLGGGLVEYGAHCKTPAEATRLAQIRAEETEATHRVFGIESDLGWIRSGGTFTLDGHPKLGDTTLLVTEIEHAARPPVALFGGKEQAPYTNRFRAIEASVPFRPPRVTPKPQIHGVVNGIVAHEMEGTETLFARLDEEGRYLVRMMFDTSQSGERQFVSRRIRMAQPHAGANYGHHHPLKPGTEVLIGFIDGDPDRPIILHTVPNPITPSPVASNCAPAHRIKTATGILIEMKDAFIQSGGG
;
A
#
# COMPACT_ATOMS: atom_id res chain seq x y z
N MET A 1 29.30 35.33 -0.53
CA MET A 1 28.18 34.72 0.22
C MET A 1 28.81 33.71 1.17
N PRO A 2 28.23 33.37 2.33
CA PRO A 2 28.82 32.28 3.13
C PRO A 2 28.78 31.02 2.25
N ASP A 3 29.95 30.43 1.95
CA ASP A 3 30.12 29.30 1.03
C ASP A 3 29.47 27.98 1.54
N ASP A 4 28.88 28.01 2.74
CA ASP A 4 28.36 26.86 3.47
C ASP A 4 26.83 26.65 3.31
N LEU A 5 26.13 27.51 2.55
CA LEU A 5 24.68 27.39 2.37
C LEU A 5 24.32 26.33 1.32
N VAL A 6 23.25 25.56 1.58
CA VAL A 6 22.70 24.65 0.57
C VAL A 6 22.09 25.45 -0.58
N HIS A 7 22.62 25.23 -1.77
CA HIS A 7 22.12 25.75 -3.04
C HIS A 7 21.19 24.73 -3.70
N LEU A 8 20.12 25.22 -4.31
CA LEU A 8 19.10 24.41 -4.95
C LEU A 8 19.09 24.69 -6.45
N ARG A 9 19.04 23.64 -7.25
CA ARG A 9 18.75 23.72 -8.69
C ARG A 9 17.88 22.58 -9.15
N ILE A 10 17.23 22.77 -10.29
CA ILE A 10 16.46 21.74 -10.98
C ILE A 10 17.14 21.42 -12.31
N GLU A 11 17.19 20.15 -12.67
CA GLU A 11 17.77 19.64 -13.92
C GLU A 11 16.74 18.72 -14.60
N SER A 12 16.64 18.78 -15.92
CA SER A 12 15.80 17.90 -16.73
C SER A 12 16.32 17.85 -18.16
N ASP A 13 16.26 16.69 -18.78
CA ASP A 13 16.53 16.51 -20.21
C ASP A 13 15.27 16.76 -21.07
N ASP A 14 14.09 16.76 -20.44
CA ASP A 14 12.79 16.87 -21.11
C ASP A 14 12.36 18.33 -21.31
N PHE A 15 12.86 19.26 -20.50
CA PHE A 15 12.56 20.70 -20.60
C PHE A 15 13.73 21.59 -20.12
N PRO A 16 13.86 22.81 -20.67
CA PRO A 16 15.00 23.69 -20.35
C PRO A 16 14.96 24.19 -18.91
N CYS A 17 16.05 23.97 -18.17
CA CYS A 17 16.19 24.38 -16.77
C CYS A 17 17.21 25.49 -16.53
N ASP A 18 18.02 25.86 -17.53
CA ASP A 18 19.20 26.74 -17.38
C ASP A 18 18.89 28.12 -16.76
N ASP A 19 17.68 28.64 -16.99
CA ASP A 19 17.24 29.94 -16.48
C ASP A 19 16.26 29.86 -15.32
N LEU A 20 15.97 28.65 -14.81
CA LEU A 20 15.07 28.47 -13.68
C LEU A 20 15.79 28.76 -12.37
N GLN A 21 15.27 29.74 -11.63
CA GLN A 21 15.70 30.02 -10.27
C GLN A 21 14.67 29.48 -9.28
N ILE A 22 15.10 28.61 -8.37
CA ILE A 22 14.24 28.13 -7.28
C ILE A 22 14.09 29.27 -6.28
N PHE A 23 12.85 29.65 -5.94
CA PHE A 23 12.55 30.65 -4.91
C PHE A 23 11.93 30.05 -3.65
N GLU A 24 11.38 28.83 -3.74
CA GLU A 24 10.79 28.14 -2.60
C GLU A 24 10.91 26.62 -2.77
N LEU A 25 11.21 25.92 -1.68
CA LEU A 25 11.21 24.47 -1.61
C LEU A 25 10.41 24.04 -0.39
N SER A 26 9.47 23.12 -0.59
CA SER A 26 8.80 22.38 0.48
C SER A 26 8.74 20.92 0.07
N GLY A 27 9.29 20.02 0.89
CA GLY A 27 9.36 18.60 0.55
C GLY A 27 9.03 17.71 1.74
N ARG A 28 8.54 16.50 1.47
CA ARG A 28 8.34 15.47 2.48
C ARG A 28 8.72 14.10 1.93
N GLU A 29 9.41 13.33 2.77
CA GLU A 29 9.73 11.92 2.53
C GLU A 29 9.40 11.11 3.78
N SER A 30 8.97 9.87 3.62
CA SER A 30 8.70 8.99 4.74
C SER A 30 8.78 7.52 4.32
N LEU A 31 9.23 6.67 5.24
CA LEU A 31 9.23 5.23 5.08
C LEU A 31 7.80 4.73 4.79
N GLY A 32 7.66 3.96 3.73
CA GLY A 32 6.38 3.40 3.28
C GLY A 32 5.47 4.39 2.58
N ARG A 33 5.96 5.58 2.20
CA ARG A 33 5.20 6.63 1.50
C ARG A 33 5.99 7.14 0.29
N LEU A 34 5.25 7.61 -0.72
CA LEU A 34 5.85 8.33 -1.84
C LEU A 34 6.36 9.69 -1.36
N PHE A 35 7.56 10.09 -1.77
CA PHE A 35 8.03 11.45 -1.52
C PHE A 35 7.28 12.46 -2.39
N ALA A 36 7.27 13.71 -1.97
CA ALA A 36 6.73 14.82 -2.74
C ALA A 36 7.49 16.12 -2.44
N PHE A 37 7.95 16.81 -3.48
CA PHE A 37 8.63 18.09 -3.39
C PHE A 37 7.89 19.14 -4.22
N SER A 38 7.36 20.16 -3.58
CA SER A 38 6.86 21.37 -4.23
C SER A 38 8.03 22.33 -4.42
N VAL A 39 8.45 22.50 -5.68
CA VAL A 39 9.56 23.37 -6.08
C VAL A 39 9.01 24.61 -6.76
N GLY A 40 9.11 25.76 -6.10
CA GLY A 40 8.80 27.06 -6.67
C GLY A 40 9.94 27.54 -7.56
N VAL A 41 9.69 27.69 -8.85
CA VAL A 41 10.67 28.15 -9.86
C VAL A 41 10.21 29.43 -10.53
N ALA A 42 11.16 30.31 -10.87
CA ALA A 42 10.92 31.53 -11.62
C ALA A 42 11.90 31.67 -12.80
N THR A 43 11.43 32.29 -13.89
CA THR A 43 12.24 32.60 -15.08
C THR A 43 11.90 33.98 -15.62
N THR A 44 12.90 34.66 -16.20
CA THR A 44 12.74 35.92 -16.94
C THR A 44 12.68 35.75 -18.45
N LYS A 45 12.86 34.53 -18.97
CA LYS A 45 12.86 34.30 -20.43
C LYS A 45 11.44 34.04 -20.95
N PRO A 46 10.90 34.88 -21.86
CA PRO A 46 9.69 34.54 -22.59
C PRO A 46 9.92 33.34 -23.53
N PRO A 47 8.93 32.47 -23.76
CA PRO A 47 7.55 32.52 -23.26
C PRO A 47 7.35 32.00 -21.82
N GLY A 48 8.37 31.46 -21.17
CA GLY A 48 8.27 30.69 -19.92
C GLY A 48 8.40 29.20 -20.19
N LEU A 49 7.87 28.37 -19.29
CA LEU A 49 7.86 26.91 -19.48
C LEU A 49 6.73 26.49 -20.44
N ASP A 50 7.03 25.55 -21.33
CA ASP A 50 5.98 24.83 -22.06
C ASP A 50 5.36 23.79 -21.14
N LEU A 51 4.20 24.11 -20.55
CA LEU A 51 3.57 23.29 -19.53
C LEU A 51 3.22 21.88 -20.03
N ALA A 52 2.89 21.74 -21.32
CA ALA A 52 2.57 20.44 -21.91
C ALA A 52 3.81 19.54 -22.03
N ALA A 53 5.00 20.12 -22.19
CA ALA A 53 6.26 19.39 -22.18
C ALA A 53 6.75 19.07 -20.77
N VAL A 54 6.40 19.90 -19.77
CA VAL A 54 6.79 19.70 -18.36
C VAL A 54 5.89 18.69 -17.66
N GLU A 55 4.62 18.59 -18.03
CA GLU A 55 3.68 17.64 -17.41
C GLU A 55 4.14 16.18 -17.62
N GLY A 56 4.40 15.46 -16.53
CA GLY A 56 4.88 14.08 -16.57
C GLY A 56 6.37 13.92 -16.92
N ALA A 57 7.07 15.02 -17.21
CA ALA A 57 8.49 15.04 -17.49
C ALA A 57 9.32 14.56 -16.31
N THR A 58 10.47 13.96 -16.58
CA THR A 58 11.46 13.61 -15.59
C THR A 58 12.23 14.86 -15.15
N ALA A 59 12.53 14.95 -13.86
CA ALA A 59 13.32 16.06 -13.33
C ALA A 59 14.12 15.61 -12.10
N THR A 60 15.22 16.32 -11.86
CA THR A 60 16.10 16.11 -10.73
C THR A 60 16.20 17.38 -9.91
N LEU A 61 15.83 17.31 -8.63
CA LEU A 61 16.16 18.34 -7.66
C LEU A 61 17.56 18.07 -7.12
N VAL A 62 18.44 19.06 -7.23
CA VAL A 62 19.83 18.95 -6.77
C VAL A 62 20.07 19.92 -5.62
N LEU A 63 20.61 19.37 -4.53
CA LEU A 63 21.09 20.11 -3.37
C LEU A 63 22.61 20.08 -3.41
N SER A 64 23.22 21.26 -3.40
CA SER A 64 24.68 21.41 -3.38
C SER A 64 25.12 22.21 -2.17
N ALA A 65 26.22 21.82 -1.53
CA ALA A 65 26.84 22.56 -0.43
C ALA A 65 28.35 22.60 -0.65
N GLU A 66 29.02 23.70 -0.29
CA GLU A 66 30.48 23.87 -0.47
C GLU A 66 30.97 23.57 -1.91
N GLY A 67 30.14 23.85 -2.91
CA GLY A 67 30.44 23.60 -4.33
C GLY A 67 30.34 22.14 -4.77
N GLN A 68 29.84 21.23 -3.93
CA GLN A 68 29.64 19.81 -4.25
C GLN A 68 28.16 19.43 -4.19
N ASP A 69 27.72 18.55 -5.08
CA ASP A 69 26.37 17.98 -5.04
C ASP A 69 26.29 16.97 -3.89
N VAL A 70 25.57 17.35 -2.82
CA VAL A 70 25.40 16.49 -1.63
C VAL A 70 24.18 15.58 -1.76
N ARG A 71 23.21 15.94 -2.60
CA ARG A 71 22.02 15.13 -2.84
C ARG A 71 21.38 15.42 -4.19
N ARG A 72 20.97 14.35 -4.88
CA ARG A 72 20.15 14.39 -6.09
C ARG A 72 18.87 13.61 -5.83
N ILE A 73 17.74 14.19 -6.19
CA ILE A 73 16.41 13.60 -5.99
C ILE A 73 15.75 13.54 -7.37
N HIS A 74 15.77 12.35 -7.94
CA HIS A 74 15.15 12.06 -9.24
C HIS A 74 13.66 11.79 -9.08
N GLY A 75 12.86 12.18 -10.07
CA GLY A 75 11.43 11.89 -10.10
C GLY A 75 10.77 12.39 -11.37
N MET A 76 9.45 12.57 -11.32
CA MET A 76 8.64 13.12 -12.38
C MET A 76 7.77 14.28 -11.88
N ILE A 77 7.42 15.21 -12.76
CA ILE A 77 6.51 16.32 -12.45
C ILE A 77 5.06 15.84 -12.56
N ALA A 78 4.35 15.77 -11.44
CA ALA A 78 2.96 15.31 -11.39
C ALA A 78 1.92 16.43 -11.36
N GLU A 79 2.31 17.63 -10.94
CA GLU A 79 1.42 18.80 -10.91
C GLU A 79 2.23 20.05 -11.21
N ILE A 80 1.64 20.97 -11.98
CA ILE A 80 2.17 22.31 -12.23
C ILE A 80 1.13 23.32 -11.78
N ARG A 81 1.53 24.22 -10.88
CA ARG A 81 0.72 25.41 -10.54
C ARG A 81 1.36 26.64 -11.15
N ASP A 82 0.78 27.11 -12.25
CA ASP A 82 1.10 28.42 -12.82
C ASP A 82 0.56 29.52 -11.91
N ARG A 83 1.43 30.43 -11.48
CA ARG A 83 1.02 31.56 -10.63
C ARG A 83 0.30 32.65 -11.43
N ILE A 84 0.35 32.59 -12.75
CA ILE A 84 -0.25 33.55 -13.68
C ILE A 84 0.17 34.97 -13.27
N ASP A 85 1.48 35.16 -13.09
CA ASP A 85 2.01 36.44 -12.66
C ASP A 85 1.61 37.54 -13.65
N THR A 86 1.25 38.70 -13.11
CA THR A 86 0.81 39.87 -13.89
C THR A 86 1.98 40.66 -14.46
N GLU A 87 3.19 40.45 -13.93
CA GLU A 87 4.40 41.08 -14.45
C GLU A 87 4.83 40.40 -15.77
N PRO A 88 5.05 41.17 -16.85
CA PRO A 88 5.32 40.59 -18.17
C PRO A 88 6.69 39.91 -18.26
N ASP A 89 7.67 40.35 -17.45
CA ASP A 89 9.07 39.96 -17.56
C ASP A 89 9.47 38.83 -16.59
N THR A 90 8.51 38.29 -15.82
CA THR A 90 8.76 37.20 -14.86
C THR A 90 7.60 36.22 -14.88
N ARG A 91 7.92 34.94 -14.97
CA ARG A 91 6.97 33.83 -14.85
C ARG A 91 7.40 32.93 -13.71
N SER A 92 6.47 32.58 -12.82
CA SER A 92 6.72 31.67 -11.72
C SER A 92 5.71 30.53 -11.62
N TYR A 93 6.21 29.36 -11.24
CA TYR A 93 5.47 28.10 -11.20
C TYR A 93 5.81 27.35 -9.91
N PHE A 94 4.89 26.52 -9.43
CA PHE A 94 5.24 25.43 -8.51
C PHE A 94 5.16 24.11 -9.27
N LEU A 95 6.27 23.36 -9.24
CA LEU A 95 6.38 22.03 -9.82
C LEU A 95 6.33 21.00 -8.69
N LEU A 96 5.38 20.06 -8.74
CA LEU A 96 5.30 18.96 -7.79
C LEU A 96 6.10 17.77 -8.32
N LEU A 97 7.31 17.60 -7.80
CA LEU A 97 8.19 16.48 -8.09
C LEU A 97 7.85 15.29 -7.17
N VAL A 98 7.56 14.13 -7.78
CA VAL A 98 7.17 12.88 -7.11
C VAL A 98 7.94 11.69 -7.71
N PRO A 99 8.01 10.52 -7.05
CA PRO A 99 8.62 9.34 -7.68
C PRO A 99 7.81 8.86 -8.87
N ARG A 100 8.44 8.13 -9.80
CA ARG A 100 7.75 7.47 -10.91
C ARG A 100 6.69 6.47 -10.43
N ALA A 101 6.87 5.92 -9.23
CA ALA A 101 5.87 5.08 -8.55
C ALA A 101 4.54 5.81 -8.25
N HIS A 102 4.47 7.14 -8.38
CA HIS A 102 3.23 7.91 -8.27
C HIS A 102 2.15 7.45 -9.26
N ARG A 103 2.53 6.85 -10.39
CA ARG A 103 1.59 6.26 -11.36
C ARG A 103 0.66 5.20 -10.74
N LEU A 104 1.09 4.50 -9.68
CA LEU A 104 0.24 3.57 -8.93
C LEU A 104 -0.97 4.24 -8.28
N SER A 105 -0.91 5.55 -8.03
CA SER A 105 -2.03 6.30 -7.45
C SER A 105 -3.12 6.62 -8.49
N LEU A 106 -2.78 6.57 -9.78
CA LEU A 106 -3.66 6.92 -10.89
C LEU A 106 -4.52 5.74 -11.36
N VAL A 107 -4.14 4.52 -10.98
CA VAL A 107 -4.88 3.30 -11.33
C VAL A 107 -5.76 2.88 -10.16
N ARG A 108 -7.06 2.76 -10.41
CA ARG A 108 -8.04 2.20 -9.46
C ARG A 108 -8.81 1.07 -10.14
N THR A 109 -8.70 -0.13 -9.59
CA THR A 109 -9.22 -1.34 -10.24
C THR A 109 -9.81 -2.35 -9.25
N GLN A 110 -10.30 -3.47 -9.78
CA GLN A 110 -10.83 -4.60 -9.03
C GLN A 110 -10.31 -5.90 -9.65
N GLU A 111 -9.29 -6.49 -9.05
CA GLU A 111 -8.53 -7.60 -9.65
C GLU A 111 -8.27 -8.69 -8.62
N ILE A 112 -8.28 -9.95 -9.08
CA ILE A 112 -7.99 -11.12 -8.25
C ILE A 112 -6.62 -11.70 -8.62
N PHE A 113 -5.74 -11.81 -7.63
CA PHE A 113 -4.44 -12.45 -7.71
C PHE A 113 -4.50 -13.84 -7.08
N MET A 114 -3.86 -14.82 -7.72
CA MET A 114 -3.87 -16.21 -7.24
C MET A 114 -2.47 -16.81 -7.33
N ASP A 115 -2.11 -17.60 -6.31
CA ASP A 115 -0.85 -18.33 -6.22
C ASP A 115 0.41 -17.46 -6.35
N LEU A 116 0.30 -16.23 -5.83
CA LEU A 116 1.38 -15.25 -5.75
C LEU A 116 1.65 -14.88 -4.29
N SER A 117 2.91 -14.71 -3.95
CA SER A 117 3.38 -14.10 -2.71
C SER A 117 3.17 -12.58 -2.76
N VAL A 118 3.20 -11.93 -1.60
CA VAL A 118 3.08 -10.46 -1.53
C VAL A 118 4.16 -9.75 -2.36
N PRO A 119 5.46 -10.11 -2.30
CA PRO A 119 6.48 -9.51 -3.16
C PRO A 119 6.23 -9.72 -4.66
N GLU A 120 5.76 -10.90 -5.09
CA GLU A 120 5.41 -11.15 -6.50
C GLU A 120 4.24 -10.25 -6.96
N ILE A 121 3.22 -10.06 -6.11
CA ILE A 121 2.09 -9.15 -6.41
C ILE A 121 2.57 -7.70 -6.54
N ILE A 122 3.43 -7.26 -5.62
CA ILE A 122 3.99 -5.90 -5.63
C ILE A 122 4.79 -5.66 -6.91
N GLN A 123 5.67 -6.59 -7.29
CA GLN A 123 6.44 -6.50 -8.54
C GLN A 123 5.52 -6.40 -9.74
N LYS A 124 4.52 -7.29 -9.85
CA LYS A 124 3.56 -7.25 -10.97
C LYS A 124 2.85 -5.90 -11.09
N LYS A 125 2.45 -5.28 -9.96
CA LYS A 125 1.81 -3.95 -9.99
C LYS A 125 2.75 -2.82 -10.40
N LEU A 126 4.02 -2.88 -9.98
CA LEU A 126 5.04 -1.91 -10.38
C LEU A 126 5.36 -2.01 -11.87
N GLU A 127 5.47 -3.23 -12.41
CA GLU A 127 5.70 -3.47 -13.85
C GLU A 127 4.57 -2.89 -14.71
N LEU A 128 3.32 -3.04 -14.29
CA LEU A 128 2.15 -2.51 -15.01
C LEU A 128 2.15 -0.98 -15.16
N VAL A 129 2.86 -0.26 -14.27
CA VAL A 129 3.02 1.20 -14.36
C VAL A 129 4.38 1.62 -14.96
N GLY A 130 5.09 0.66 -15.57
CA GLY A 130 6.35 0.89 -16.27
C GLY A 130 7.58 0.97 -15.38
N LEU A 131 7.55 0.36 -14.19
CA LEU A 131 8.73 0.19 -13.33
C LEU A 131 9.24 -1.24 -13.43
N GLY A 132 10.37 -1.41 -14.10
CA GLY A 132 10.98 -2.71 -14.37
C GLY A 132 11.93 -3.18 -13.28
N ALA A 133 12.73 -4.21 -13.59
CA ALA A 133 13.66 -4.83 -12.65
C ALA A 133 14.75 -3.87 -12.14
N ASP A 134 15.19 -2.91 -12.96
CA ASP A 134 16.21 -1.93 -12.57
C ASP A 134 15.64 -0.81 -11.67
N ASP A 135 14.31 -0.62 -11.68
CA ASP A 135 13.62 0.42 -10.92
C ASP A 135 13.19 -0.04 -9.52
N VAL A 136 13.22 -1.36 -9.27
CA VAL A 136 12.66 -1.99 -8.06
C VAL A 136 13.69 -2.92 -7.43
N GLU A 137 14.00 -2.69 -6.16
CA GLU A 137 14.87 -3.58 -5.39
C GLU A 137 14.14 -4.21 -4.21
N MET A 138 14.28 -5.52 -4.04
CA MET A 138 13.68 -6.28 -2.94
C MET A 138 14.77 -6.74 -1.96
N ARG A 139 15.04 -5.93 -0.93
CA ARG A 139 15.96 -6.25 0.18
C ARG A 139 15.20 -6.96 1.30
N LEU A 140 14.63 -8.10 0.97
CA LEU A 140 13.79 -8.91 1.86
C LEU A 140 14.58 -10.10 2.41
N SER A 141 14.47 -10.32 3.70
CA SER A 141 15.17 -11.38 4.45
C SER A 141 14.24 -12.55 4.81
N ALA A 142 12.94 -12.27 4.95
CA ALA A 142 11.94 -13.28 5.24
C ALA A 142 11.45 -13.99 3.97
N THR A 143 10.92 -15.20 4.16
CA THR A 143 10.23 -15.94 3.11
C THR A 143 8.73 -15.66 3.16
N TYR A 144 8.16 -15.23 2.05
CA TYR A 144 6.74 -14.91 1.93
C TYR A 144 5.98 -16.04 1.22
N PRO A 145 5.02 -16.72 1.88
CA PRO A 145 4.29 -17.79 1.26
C PRO A 145 3.37 -17.28 0.15
N LYS A 146 3.17 -18.11 -0.87
CA LYS A 146 2.18 -17.84 -1.92
C LYS A 146 0.77 -17.87 -1.33
N ARG A 147 -0.03 -16.86 -1.70
CA ARG A 147 -1.42 -16.73 -1.29
C ARG A 147 -2.30 -17.25 -2.41
N GLU A 148 -3.17 -18.20 -2.08
CA GLU A 148 -4.10 -18.84 -3.03
C GLU A 148 -5.08 -17.83 -3.66
N PHE A 149 -5.37 -16.73 -2.96
CA PHE A 149 -6.38 -15.76 -3.37
C PHE A 149 -6.17 -14.43 -2.63
N VAL A 150 -5.94 -13.36 -3.38
CA VAL A 150 -5.81 -12.00 -2.87
C VAL A 150 -6.58 -11.08 -3.81
N VAL A 151 -7.44 -10.23 -3.27
CA VAL A 151 -8.30 -9.34 -4.05
C VAL A 151 -7.90 -7.90 -3.81
N GLN A 152 -7.64 -7.18 -4.90
CA GLN A 152 -7.67 -5.73 -4.91
C GLN A 152 -9.11 -5.30 -5.15
N TYR A 153 -9.70 -4.53 -4.23
CA TYR A 153 -11.13 -4.18 -4.32
C TYR A 153 -11.37 -2.68 -4.16
N LYS A 154 -11.67 -1.99 -5.27
CA LYS A 154 -12.06 -0.56 -5.31
C LYS A 154 -11.04 0.36 -4.63
N GLU A 155 -9.77 0.01 -4.72
CA GLU A 155 -8.64 0.75 -4.17
C GLU A 155 -7.63 1.05 -5.28
N THR A 156 -6.75 2.02 -5.07
CA THR A 156 -5.67 2.31 -6.02
C THR A 156 -4.62 1.21 -5.99
N ASP A 157 -3.81 1.07 -7.05
CA ASP A 157 -2.67 0.15 -7.01
C ASP A 157 -1.69 0.52 -5.88
N LEU A 158 -1.52 1.82 -5.60
CA LEU A 158 -0.70 2.29 -4.49
C LEU A 158 -1.26 1.80 -3.15
N ALA A 159 -2.57 1.98 -2.91
CA ALA A 159 -3.20 1.54 -1.67
C ALA A 159 -3.10 0.01 -1.50
N PHE A 160 -3.26 -0.74 -2.60
CA PHE A 160 -3.13 -2.19 -2.60
C PHE A 160 -1.72 -2.66 -2.24
N VAL A 161 -0.69 -2.10 -2.88
CA VAL A 161 0.72 -2.37 -2.59
C VAL A 161 1.05 -1.97 -1.15
N SER A 162 0.66 -0.77 -0.72
CA SER A 162 0.94 -0.26 0.62
C SER A 162 0.31 -1.12 1.71
N ARG A 163 -0.99 -1.47 1.62
CA ARG A 163 -1.62 -2.30 2.67
C ARG A 163 -1.06 -3.71 2.75
N LEU A 164 -0.65 -4.29 1.63
CA LEU A 164 -0.05 -5.63 1.60
C LEU A 164 1.35 -5.60 2.24
N ALA A 165 2.16 -4.60 1.88
CA ALA A 165 3.48 -4.38 2.47
C ALA A 165 3.36 -4.10 3.99
N GLU A 166 2.48 -3.18 4.39
CA GLU A 166 2.21 -2.84 5.79
C GLU A 166 1.74 -4.04 6.62
N HIS A 167 0.89 -4.90 6.04
CA HIS A 167 0.45 -6.11 6.70
C HIS A 167 1.60 -7.12 6.91
N GLU A 168 2.51 -7.24 5.95
CA GLU A 168 3.67 -8.14 6.02
C GLU A 168 4.89 -7.54 6.74
N GLY A 169 4.78 -6.32 7.27
CA GLY A 169 5.89 -5.63 7.94
C GLY A 169 6.97 -5.12 6.98
N ILE A 170 6.67 -5.08 5.68
CA ILE A 170 7.56 -4.58 4.63
C ILE A 170 7.35 -3.07 4.50
N THR A 171 8.42 -2.30 4.60
CA THR A 171 8.41 -0.88 4.24
C THR A 171 9.12 -0.65 2.90
N PHE A 172 9.00 0.54 2.34
CA PHE A 172 9.82 0.96 1.21
C PHE A 172 10.35 2.38 1.36
N PHE A 173 11.39 2.70 0.61
CA PHE A 173 11.98 4.04 0.47
C PHE A 173 12.56 4.19 -0.93
N PHE A 174 13.16 5.36 -1.21
CA PHE A 174 13.70 5.67 -2.53
C PHE A 174 15.20 5.92 -2.46
N GLU A 175 15.92 5.30 -3.38
CA GLU A 175 17.32 5.60 -3.67
C GLU A 175 17.41 6.30 -5.02
N HIS A 176 18.35 7.24 -5.12
CA HIS A 176 18.52 8.10 -6.28
C HIS A 176 19.94 7.89 -6.79
N GLU A 177 20.08 6.98 -7.74
CA GLU A 177 21.34 6.55 -8.35
C GLU A 177 21.15 6.48 -9.87
N ASP A 178 22.23 6.64 -10.64
CA ASP A 178 22.25 6.49 -12.09
C ASP A 178 21.19 7.29 -12.88
N GLY A 179 20.71 8.41 -12.31
CA GLY A 179 19.78 9.32 -12.97
C GLY A 179 18.29 9.02 -12.77
N PHE A 180 17.93 8.02 -11.97
CA PHE A 180 16.53 7.65 -11.74
C PHE A 180 16.22 7.36 -10.26
N ASP A 181 14.94 7.38 -9.91
CA ASP A 181 14.44 6.96 -8.60
C ASP A 181 14.19 5.45 -8.58
N ARG A 182 14.93 4.73 -7.74
CA ARG A 182 14.74 3.31 -7.47
C ARG A 182 13.94 3.14 -6.19
N ILE A 183 12.83 2.38 -6.25
CA ILE A 183 12.06 2.01 -5.06
C ILE A 183 12.65 0.75 -4.42
N VAL A 184 12.98 0.84 -3.14
CA VAL A 184 13.60 -0.26 -2.37
C VAL A 184 12.63 -0.73 -1.31
N PHE A 185 12.25 -2.00 -1.35
CA PHE A 185 11.45 -2.66 -0.32
C PHE A 185 12.35 -3.40 0.67
N THR A 186 12.07 -3.27 1.96
CA THR A 186 12.82 -3.99 3.00
C THR A 186 11.95 -4.38 4.19
N ASP A 187 12.32 -5.48 4.84
CA ASP A 187 11.69 -6.04 6.03
C ASP A 187 12.65 -6.11 7.23
N GLN A 188 13.86 -5.54 7.13
CA GLN A 188 14.84 -5.54 8.22
C GLN A 188 15.74 -4.31 8.16
N ASN A 189 16.30 -3.95 9.32
CA ASN A 189 17.10 -2.75 9.45
C ASN A 189 18.40 -2.78 8.63
N THR A 190 18.92 -3.97 8.33
CA THR A 190 20.10 -4.14 7.46
C THR A 190 19.85 -3.75 6.01
N GLY A 191 18.58 -3.61 5.59
CA GLY A 191 18.23 -3.12 4.25
C GLY A 191 18.34 -1.60 4.09
N PHE A 192 18.46 -0.84 5.19
CA PHE A 192 18.62 0.62 5.15
C PHE A 192 20.09 0.99 4.93
N PRO A 193 20.41 1.80 3.90
CA PRO A 193 21.77 2.23 3.65
C PRO A 193 22.25 3.26 4.68
N VAL A 194 23.56 3.26 4.92
CA VAL A 194 24.23 4.45 5.46
C VAL A 194 24.29 5.49 4.34
N ALA A 195 24.07 6.77 4.65
CA ALA A 195 24.22 7.82 3.64
C ALA A 195 25.67 7.85 3.10
N PRO A 196 25.90 7.67 1.78
CA PRO A 196 27.24 7.64 1.22
C PRO A 196 28.03 8.90 1.54
N GLY A 197 29.26 8.75 2.08
CA GLY A 197 30.10 9.89 2.47
C GLY A 197 29.65 10.65 3.72
N HIS A 198 28.57 10.21 4.37
CA HIS A 198 27.88 10.95 5.43
C HIS A 198 27.46 10.05 6.60
N GLU A 199 28.44 9.36 7.20
CA GLU A 199 28.22 8.44 8.31
C GLU A 199 27.96 9.17 9.64
N ILE A 200 28.43 10.41 9.76
CA ILE A 200 28.46 11.19 10.99
C ILE A 200 27.77 12.53 10.77
N ALA A 201 26.80 12.85 11.61
CA ALA A 201 26.15 14.15 11.67
C ALA A 201 26.48 14.83 13.01
N PRO A 202 27.31 15.89 13.01
CA PRO A 202 27.73 16.54 14.25
C PRO A 202 26.60 17.37 14.87
N PHE A 203 26.53 17.36 16.21
CA PHE A 203 25.60 18.16 16.98
C PHE A 203 26.21 19.49 17.45
N ARG A 204 25.52 20.60 17.17
CA ARG A 204 25.91 21.95 17.59
C ARG A 204 25.08 22.44 18.76
N ALA A 205 25.62 22.28 19.98
CA ALA A 205 24.93 22.66 21.22
C ALA A 205 24.77 24.17 21.45
N ARG A 206 25.47 25.04 20.70
CA ARG A 206 25.60 26.48 21.00
C ARG A 206 24.67 27.39 20.19
N GLY A 207 23.54 26.88 19.71
CA GLY A 207 22.50 27.67 19.03
C GLY A 207 22.87 28.13 17.62
N GLU A 208 24.01 27.68 17.09
CA GLU A 208 24.34 27.77 15.68
C GLU A 208 23.33 26.91 14.90
N ARG A 209 22.66 27.49 13.90
CA ARG A 209 21.78 26.74 12.99
C ARG A 209 22.60 26.08 11.89
N ARG A 210 23.53 25.23 12.30
CA ARG A 210 24.43 24.46 11.44
C ARG A 210 24.50 23.02 11.90
N ASP A 211 24.67 22.11 10.96
CA ASP A 211 24.63 20.67 11.16
C ASP A 211 23.32 20.28 11.89
N ILE A 212 23.38 19.39 12.87
CA ILE A 212 22.24 19.12 13.75
C ILE A 212 22.26 20.12 14.91
N PHE A 213 21.22 20.94 15.05
CA PHE A 213 21.15 21.98 16.07
C PHE A 213 20.00 21.83 17.07
N HIS A 214 19.05 20.92 16.79
CA HIS A 214 17.97 20.60 17.71
C HIS A 214 17.70 19.10 17.74
N VAL A 215 17.54 18.53 18.94
CA VAL A 215 17.16 17.13 19.16
C VAL A 215 16.19 17.08 20.35
N GLU A 216 15.04 16.46 20.15
CA GLU A 216 14.02 16.18 21.17
C GLU A 216 13.67 14.70 21.14
N ALA A 217 13.64 14.04 22.29
CA ALA A 217 13.19 12.65 22.40
C ALA A 217 11.80 12.58 23.03
N THR A 218 10.86 11.94 22.34
CA THR A 218 9.53 11.63 22.87
C THR A 218 9.44 10.14 23.22
N THR A 219 9.17 9.82 24.48
CA THR A 219 8.90 8.46 24.95
C THR A 219 7.41 8.30 25.29
N ARG A 220 6.76 7.22 24.84
CA ARG A 220 5.32 6.99 25.02
C ARG A 220 5.05 5.61 25.60
N LEU A 221 3.98 5.49 26.37
CA LEU A 221 3.48 4.18 26.81
C LEU A 221 2.99 3.38 25.61
N VAL A 222 3.40 2.11 25.54
CA VAL A 222 3.00 1.18 24.48
C VAL A 222 2.43 -0.13 25.06
N PRO A 223 1.49 -0.79 24.34
CA PRO A 223 0.99 -2.12 24.72
C PRO A 223 2.11 -3.14 24.89
N ARG A 224 1.93 -4.09 25.82
CA ARG A 224 2.91 -5.18 26.03
C ARG A 224 2.61 -6.37 25.17
N ALA A 225 1.41 -6.93 25.25
CA ALA A 225 1.07 -8.18 24.58
C ALA A 225 0.41 -7.91 23.22
N HIS A 226 0.82 -8.64 22.19
CA HIS A 226 0.20 -8.64 20.87
C HIS A 226 -0.23 -10.07 20.57
N VAL A 227 -1.53 -10.28 20.37
CA VAL A 227 -2.12 -11.59 20.08
C VAL A 227 -2.81 -11.53 18.74
N VAL A 228 -2.50 -12.48 17.86
CA VAL A 228 -3.15 -12.66 16.57
C VAL A 228 -3.81 -14.02 16.58
N HIS A 229 -5.10 -14.08 16.23
CA HIS A 229 -5.80 -15.35 16.06
C HIS A 229 -6.79 -15.32 14.91
N ASP A 230 -7.11 -16.49 14.35
CA ASP A 230 -8.06 -16.62 13.24
C ASP A 230 -8.79 -17.97 13.32
N TYR A 231 -9.57 -18.30 12.29
CA TYR A 231 -10.21 -19.60 12.11
C TYR A 231 -9.96 -20.13 10.70
N ASN A 232 -9.39 -21.34 10.63
CA ASN A 232 -9.15 -22.05 9.38
C ASN A 232 -10.10 -23.25 9.24
N TYR A 233 -11.12 -23.11 8.39
CA TYR A 233 -12.12 -24.16 8.19
C TYR A 233 -11.58 -25.48 7.62
N ARG A 234 -10.39 -25.47 6.98
CA ARG A 234 -9.78 -26.69 6.42
C ARG A 234 -9.14 -27.57 7.51
N ILE A 235 -8.75 -26.95 8.62
CA ILE A 235 -8.15 -27.61 9.79
C ILE A 235 -8.82 -27.06 11.06
N PRO A 236 -10.14 -27.28 11.24
CA PRO A 236 -10.95 -26.56 12.24
C PRO A 236 -10.60 -26.89 13.71
N LEU A 237 -9.81 -27.94 13.93
CA LEU A 237 -9.31 -28.34 15.26
C LEU A 237 -7.95 -27.69 15.61
N VAL A 238 -7.28 -27.08 14.64
CA VAL A 238 -6.05 -26.33 14.88
C VAL A 238 -6.46 -24.90 15.23
N ASP A 239 -5.98 -24.41 16.37
CA ASP A 239 -6.15 -23.03 16.81
C ASP A 239 -4.99 -22.17 16.26
N PRO A 240 -5.19 -21.34 15.21
CA PRO A 240 -4.14 -20.51 14.64
C PRO A 240 -3.98 -19.23 15.48
N THR A 241 -3.65 -19.40 16.76
CA THR A 241 -3.33 -18.31 17.69
C THR A 241 -1.82 -18.19 17.87
N GLY A 242 -1.32 -16.96 17.90
CA GLY A 242 0.08 -16.64 18.18
C GLY A 242 0.18 -15.32 18.94
N SER A 243 1.28 -15.17 19.69
CA SER A 243 1.51 -13.98 20.51
C SER A 243 2.96 -13.57 20.56
N ALA A 244 3.20 -12.27 20.73
CA ALA A 244 4.51 -11.68 20.99
C ALA A 244 4.40 -10.55 22.02
N GLU A 245 5.51 -10.21 22.66
CA GLU A 245 5.59 -9.08 23.59
C GLU A 245 6.50 -7.98 23.02
N ALA A 246 6.06 -6.72 23.10
CA ALA A 246 6.91 -5.57 22.84
C ALA A 246 7.87 -5.37 24.05
N PRO A 247 9.20 -5.34 23.85
CA PRO A 247 10.17 -5.26 24.94
C PRO A 247 9.96 -4.07 25.89
N SER A 248 9.57 -2.90 25.36
CA SER A 248 9.32 -1.69 26.15
C SER A 248 7.87 -1.55 26.63
N GLY A 249 7.03 -2.58 26.44
CA GLY A 249 5.62 -2.57 26.81
C GLY A 249 5.39 -2.61 28.33
N LEU A 250 4.61 -1.66 28.83
CA LEU A 250 4.37 -1.48 30.27
C LEU A 250 2.98 -1.94 30.74
N GLY A 251 2.05 -2.26 29.84
CA GLY A 251 0.76 -2.80 30.23
C GLY A 251 -0.23 -3.01 29.09
N GLY A 252 -1.25 -3.82 29.35
CA GLY A 252 -2.31 -4.14 28.39
C GLY A 252 -1.86 -5.04 27.24
N GLY A 253 -2.79 -5.33 26.33
CA GLY A 253 -2.51 -6.06 25.12
C GLY A 253 -3.50 -5.75 24.01
N LEU A 254 -3.06 -5.97 22.77
CA LEU A 254 -3.86 -5.88 21.57
C LEU A 254 -4.17 -7.29 21.08
N VAL A 255 -5.44 -7.57 20.81
CA VAL A 255 -5.90 -8.83 20.24
C VAL A 255 -6.50 -8.55 18.87
N GLU A 256 -5.95 -9.18 17.84
CA GLU A 256 -6.38 -9.08 16.46
C GLU A 256 -7.00 -10.39 15.99
N TYR A 257 -8.27 -10.33 15.58
CA TYR A 257 -8.97 -11.42 14.92
C TYR A 257 -9.10 -11.14 13.42
N GLY A 258 -8.94 -12.18 12.58
CA GLY A 258 -9.14 -12.05 11.13
C GLY A 258 -7.92 -11.51 10.38
N ALA A 259 -6.71 -11.72 10.92
CA ALA A 259 -5.45 -11.36 10.26
C ALA A 259 -5.12 -12.27 9.04
N HIS A 260 -5.99 -13.24 8.73
CA HIS A 260 -5.89 -14.19 7.64
C HIS A 260 -4.69 -15.15 7.73
N CYS A 261 -4.28 -15.48 8.98
CA CYS A 261 -3.29 -16.53 9.23
C CYS A 261 -3.93 -17.93 9.17
N LYS A 262 -3.20 -18.89 8.59
CA LYS A 262 -3.66 -20.28 8.42
C LYS A 262 -3.12 -21.21 9.48
N THR A 263 -2.01 -20.84 10.14
CA THR A 263 -1.28 -21.67 11.09
C THR A 263 -0.85 -20.88 12.34
N PRO A 264 -0.60 -21.54 13.48
CA PRO A 264 -0.06 -20.87 14.67
C PRO A 264 1.30 -20.18 14.42
N ALA A 265 2.13 -20.76 13.54
CA ALA A 265 3.42 -20.19 13.18
C ALA A 265 3.27 -18.86 12.42
N GLU A 266 2.34 -18.79 11.46
CA GLU A 266 1.99 -17.54 10.76
C GLU A 266 1.41 -16.49 11.74
N ALA A 267 0.53 -16.91 12.64
CA ALA A 267 -0.06 -16.03 13.66
C ALA A 267 1.03 -15.45 14.58
N THR A 268 2.00 -16.26 14.99
CA THR A 268 3.12 -15.84 15.85
C THR A 268 4.04 -14.85 15.12
N ARG A 269 4.35 -15.11 13.84
CA ARG A 269 5.11 -14.17 13.00
C ARG A 269 4.41 -12.82 12.86
N LEU A 270 3.10 -12.82 12.61
CA LEU A 270 2.32 -11.59 12.52
C LEU A 270 2.28 -10.86 13.87
N ALA A 271 2.10 -11.58 14.99
CA ALA A 271 2.15 -10.99 16.33
C ALA A 271 3.49 -10.33 16.62
N GLN A 272 4.61 -10.95 16.21
CA GLN A 272 5.95 -10.38 16.32
C GLN A 272 6.07 -9.09 15.52
N ILE A 273 5.58 -9.07 14.27
CA ILE A 273 5.52 -7.85 13.45
C ILE A 273 4.74 -6.73 14.16
N ARG A 274 3.62 -7.05 14.83
CA ARG A 274 2.83 -6.05 15.59
C ARG A 274 3.53 -5.53 16.84
N ALA A 275 4.27 -6.39 17.52
CA ALA A 275 5.11 -5.99 18.66
C ALA A 275 6.22 -5.04 18.20
N GLU A 276 6.88 -5.34 17.09
CA GLU A 276 7.94 -4.50 16.49
C GLU A 276 7.38 -3.16 15.95
N GLU A 277 6.22 -3.17 15.28
CA GLU A 277 5.47 -1.97 14.86
C GLU A 277 5.21 -1.03 16.04
N THR A 278 4.86 -1.61 17.19
CA THR A 278 4.57 -0.87 18.41
C THR A 278 5.86 -0.35 19.08
N GLU A 279 6.89 -1.19 19.16
CA GLU A 279 8.19 -0.84 19.72
C GLU A 279 8.84 0.33 18.98
N ALA A 280 8.71 0.39 17.65
CA ALA A 280 9.21 1.50 16.84
C ALA A 280 8.59 2.87 17.19
N THR A 281 7.44 2.89 17.89
CA THR A 281 6.77 4.13 18.33
C THR A 281 7.09 4.51 19.78
N HIS A 282 7.73 3.62 20.54
CA HIS A 282 7.98 3.81 21.97
C HIS A 282 8.88 5.02 22.23
N ARG A 283 10.00 5.14 21.51
CA ARG A 283 10.96 6.24 21.65
C ARG A 283 11.33 6.79 20.27
N VAL A 284 10.92 8.02 20.00
CA VAL A 284 11.15 8.70 18.72
C VAL A 284 11.88 10.02 18.94
N PHE A 285 12.88 10.30 18.12
CA PHE A 285 13.64 11.55 18.12
C PHE A 285 13.09 12.50 17.06
N GLY A 286 12.71 13.72 17.44
CA GLY A 286 12.49 14.84 16.53
C GLY A 286 13.77 15.67 16.43
N ILE A 287 14.25 15.90 15.21
CA ILE A 287 15.56 16.51 14.95
C ILE A 287 15.40 17.64 13.93
N GLU A 288 16.13 18.74 14.10
CA GLU A 288 16.25 19.81 13.10
C GLU A 288 17.71 19.98 12.67
N SER A 289 17.92 20.15 11.36
CA SER A 289 19.25 20.33 10.77
C SER A 289 19.22 21.20 9.50
N ASP A 290 20.39 21.58 9.00
CA ASP A 290 20.58 22.19 7.68
C ASP A 290 21.29 21.24 6.68
N LEU A 291 21.49 19.97 7.06
CA LEU A 291 22.22 18.99 6.27
C LEU A 291 21.40 18.53 5.06
N GLY A 292 21.86 18.82 3.84
CA GLY A 292 21.17 18.51 2.59
C GLY A 292 21.09 17.01 2.24
N TRP A 293 21.99 16.19 2.80
CA TRP A 293 22.11 14.77 2.47
C TRP A 293 21.21 13.85 3.31
N ILE A 294 20.61 14.35 4.40
CA ILE A 294 19.68 13.58 5.24
C ILE A 294 18.45 13.21 4.41
N ARG A 295 18.04 11.94 4.49
CA ARG A 295 16.94 11.36 3.70
C ARG A 295 16.18 10.29 4.47
N SER A 296 14.91 10.08 4.13
CA SER A 296 14.12 8.97 4.68
C SER A 296 14.72 7.62 4.27
N GLY A 297 14.77 6.66 5.19
CA GLY A 297 15.40 5.35 4.99
C GLY A 297 16.94 5.37 5.03
N GLY A 298 17.55 6.53 5.26
CA GLY A 298 18.98 6.64 5.55
C GLY A 298 19.29 6.44 7.03
N THR A 299 20.44 5.83 7.31
CA THR A 299 21.02 5.77 8.66
C THR A 299 22.24 6.69 8.78
N PHE A 300 22.44 7.26 9.97
CA PHE A 300 23.60 8.09 10.30
C PHE A 300 23.90 8.02 11.80
N THR A 301 25.11 8.41 12.21
CA THR A 301 25.51 8.52 13.61
C THR A 301 25.49 9.98 14.07
N LEU A 302 24.67 10.28 15.07
CA LEU A 302 24.68 11.57 15.75
C LEU A 302 25.94 11.65 16.63
N ASP A 303 26.81 12.63 16.37
CA ASP A 303 28.06 12.83 17.11
C ASP A 303 28.01 14.08 18.00
N GLY A 304 28.65 14.00 19.17
CA GLY A 304 28.84 15.16 20.05
C GLY A 304 27.63 15.61 20.87
N HIS A 305 26.52 14.86 20.89
CA HIS A 305 25.38 15.22 21.74
C HIS A 305 25.62 14.85 23.22
N PRO A 306 25.59 15.81 24.17
CA PRO A 306 26.11 15.62 25.54
C PRO A 306 25.37 14.58 26.38
N LYS A 307 24.12 14.24 26.03
CA LYS A 307 23.30 13.23 26.73
C LYS A 307 23.12 11.92 25.98
N LEU A 308 23.30 11.93 24.66
CA LEU A 308 23.04 10.76 23.82
C LEU A 308 24.34 10.04 23.48
N GLY A 309 25.48 10.76 23.47
CA GLY A 309 26.71 10.23 22.93
C GLY A 309 26.55 9.88 21.45
N ASP A 310 27.39 8.96 20.98
CA ASP A 310 27.39 8.51 19.59
C ASP A 310 26.22 7.53 19.41
N THR A 311 25.16 8.00 18.75
CA THR A 311 23.93 7.21 18.56
C THR A 311 23.62 7.08 17.08
N THR A 312 23.53 5.85 16.59
CA THR A 312 23.09 5.57 15.22
C THR A 312 21.58 5.60 15.11
N LEU A 313 21.08 6.41 14.19
CA LEU A 313 19.67 6.69 14.01
C LEU A 313 19.22 6.34 12.59
N LEU A 314 18.00 5.82 12.46
CA LEU A 314 17.29 5.61 11.21
C LEU A 314 16.27 6.73 11.02
N VAL A 315 16.35 7.44 9.90
CA VAL A 315 15.38 8.49 9.55
C VAL A 315 14.11 7.85 9.00
N THR A 316 13.00 8.03 9.70
CA THR A 316 11.68 7.46 9.37
C THR A 316 10.80 8.41 8.54
N GLU A 317 11.00 9.71 8.70
CA GLU A 317 10.25 10.78 8.05
C GLU A 317 11.07 12.07 8.08
N ILE A 318 11.05 12.85 7.01
CA ILE A 318 11.73 14.14 6.92
C ILE A 318 10.89 15.14 6.12
N GLU A 319 10.88 16.39 6.59
CA GLU A 319 10.32 17.55 5.92
C GLU A 319 11.46 18.53 5.59
N HIS A 320 11.45 19.04 4.36
CA HIS A 320 12.46 19.96 3.81
C HIS A 320 11.84 21.32 3.56
N ALA A 321 12.54 22.39 3.89
CA ALA A 321 12.10 23.76 3.63
C ALA A 321 13.26 24.67 3.24
N ALA A 322 13.07 25.50 2.22
CA ALA A 322 14.01 26.57 1.87
C ALA A 322 13.30 27.72 1.15
N ARG A 323 13.78 28.95 1.36
CA ARG A 323 13.41 30.14 0.58
C ARG A 323 14.69 30.88 0.20
N PRO A 324 15.42 30.39 -0.81
CA PRO A 324 16.66 31.02 -1.26
C PRO A 324 16.39 32.43 -1.83
N PRO A 325 17.39 33.34 -1.76
CA PRO A 325 17.27 34.64 -2.37
C PRO A 325 17.21 34.53 -3.89
N VAL A 326 16.11 34.96 -4.48
CA VAL A 326 15.96 35.08 -5.94
C VAL A 326 16.01 36.54 -6.33
N ALA A 327 16.94 36.88 -7.22
CA ALA A 327 17.19 38.26 -7.65
C ALA A 327 15.95 38.91 -8.25
N LEU A 328 15.11 38.13 -8.94
CA LEU A 328 13.85 38.59 -9.52
C LEU A 328 12.87 39.15 -8.48
N PHE A 329 12.88 38.63 -7.24
CA PHE A 329 11.96 39.07 -6.17
C PHE A 329 12.60 40.07 -5.20
N GLY A 330 13.69 40.73 -5.61
CA GLY A 330 14.38 41.74 -4.81
C GLY A 330 15.10 41.21 -3.55
N GLY A 331 15.19 39.89 -3.37
CA GLY A 331 16.03 39.22 -2.36
C GLY A 331 15.69 39.49 -0.89
N LYS A 332 14.48 39.99 -0.58
CA LYS A 332 14.11 40.49 0.77
C LYS A 332 13.65 39.42 1.75
N GLU A 333 13.12 38.29 1.28
CA GLU A 333 12.75 37.15 2.13
C GLU A 333 13.74 36.01 1.91
N GLN A 334 14.49 35.66 2.96
CA GLN A 334 15.49 34.60 2.90
C GLN A 334 15.28 33.64 4.07
N ALA A 335 15.09 32.37 3.75
CA ALA A 335 15.20 31.29 4.71
C ALA A 335 16.20 30.28 4.15
N PRO A 336 17.35 30.04 4.82
CA PRO A 336 18.28 29.01 4.39
C PRO A 336 17.57 27.66 4.40
N TYR A 337 18.12 26.70 3.67
CA TYR A 337 17.62 25.33 3.72
C TYR A 337 17.68 24.81 5.15
N THR A 338 16.59 24.20 5.58
CA THR A 338 16.47 23.48 6.83
C THR A 338 15.62 22.24 6.59
N ASN A 339 15.80 21.25 7.46
CA ASN A 339 14.93 20.10 7.51
C ASN A 339 14.56 19.77 8.96
N ARG A 340 13.40 19.15 9.10
CA ARG A 340 12.92 18.58 10.36
C ARG A 340 12.56 17.14 10.11
N PHE A 341 13.08 16.22 10.93
CA PHE A 341 12.89 14.80 10.70
C PHE A 341 12.64 14.03 11.99
N ARG A 342 12.05 12.85 11.81
CA ARG A 342 11.81 11.87 12.86
C ARG A 342 12.74 10.69 12.67
N ALA A 343 13.39 10.27 13.74
CA ALA A 343 14.28 9.14 13.72
C ALA A 343 14.06 8.21 14.92
N ILE A 344 14.46 6.95 14.76
CA ILE A 344 14.52 5.95 15.84
C ILE A 344 15.94 5.39 15.92
N GLU A 345 16.29 4.76 17.04
CA GLU A 345 17.57 4.06 17.16
C GLU A 345 17.65 2.96 16.09
N ALA A 346 18.75 2.90 15.33
CA ALA A 346 18.88 1.98 14.20
C ALA A 346 18.89 0.50 14.61
N SER A 347 19.04 0.20 15.91
CA SER A 347 18.92 -1.15 16.49
C SER A 347 17.48 -1.60 16.67
N VAL A 348 16.51 -0.68 16.73
CA VAL A 348 15.08 -0.98 16.92
C VAL A 348 14.47 -1.41 15.60
N PRO A 349 13.92 -2.63 15.47
CA PRO A 349 13.31 -3.10 14.23
C PRO A 349 12.20 -2.16 13.76
N PHE A 350 12.30 -1.64 12.54
CA PHE A 350 11.24 -0.82 11.97
C PHE A 350 10.20 -1.68 11.27
N ARG A 351 8.93 -1.50 11.63
CA ARG A 351 7.77 -1.95 10.85
C ARG A 351 6.90 -0.76 10.52
N PRO A 352 6.41 -0.63 9.28
CA PRO A 352 5.58 0.50 8.91
C PRO A 352 4.23 0.45 9.65
N PRO A 353 3.66 1.61 10.01
CA PRO A 353 2.32 1.66 10.57
C PRO A 353 1.28 1.26 9.52
N ARG A 354 0.29 0.46 9.93
CA ARG A 354 -0.86 0.06 9.08
C ARG A 354 -1.90 1.18 8.93
N VAL A 355 -1.56 2.25 8.20
CA VAL A 355 -2.51 3.37 7.98
C VAL A 355 -3.35 3.18 6.71
N THR A 356 -2.92 2.32 5.79
CA THR A 356 -3.63 2.11 4.53
C THR A 356 -4.83 1.20 4.79
N PRO A 357 -6.08 1.67 4.57
CA PRO A 357 -7.26 0.92 4.95
C PRO A 357 -7.39 -0.35 4.10
N LYS A 358 -7.65 -1.49 4.74
CA LYS A 358 -8.04 -2.72 4.05
C LYS A 358 -9.46 -2.55 3.51
N PRO A 359 -9.71 -2.80 2.20
CA PRO A 359 -11.06 -2.72 1.66
C PRO A 359 -11.98 -3.76 2.30
N GLN A 360 -13.26 -3.41 2.45
CA GLN A 360 -14.30 -4.29 2.96
C GLN A 360 -15.50 -4.34 2.01
N ILE A 361 -16.08 -5.53 1.86
CA ILE A 361 -17.34 -5.75 1.15
C ILE A 361 -18.42 -6.03 2.19
N HIS A 362 -19.20 -5.00 2.54
CA HIS A 362 -20.27 -5.10 3.54
C HIS A 362 -21.51 -5.87 3.07
N GLY A 363 -21.67 -6.02 1.74
CA GLY A 363 -22.82 -6.68 1.13
C GLY A 363 -22.46 -8.00 0.48
N VAL A 364 -23.14 -8.29 -0.62
CA VAL A 364 -22.85 -9.43 -1.49
C VAL A 364 -22.42 -8.94 -2.87
N VAL A 365 -21.68 -9.79 -3.57
CA VAL A 365 -21.38 -9.59 -5.00
C VAL A 365 -22.00 -10.73 -5.81
N ASN A 366 -22.36 -10.43 -7.06
CA ASN A 366 -22.78 -11.43 -8.01
C ASN A 366 -21.55 -12.21 -8.51
N GLY A 367 -21.71 -13.51 -8.65
CA GLY A 367 -20.79 -14.34 -9.40
C GLY A 367 -21.52 -15.42 -10.18
N ILE A 368 -20.81 -16.07 -11.08
CA ILE A 368 -21.31 -17.21 -11.85
C ILE A 368 -20.44 -18.42 -11.57
N VAL A 369 -21.09 -19.54 -11.25
CA VAL A 369 -20.41 -20.84 -11.15
C VAL A 369 -19.73 -21.12 -12.48
N ALA A 370 -18.41 -21.27 -12.43
CA ALA A 370 -17.60 -21.42 -13.61
C ALA A 370 -17.45 -22.89 -14.02
N HIS A 371 -17.08 -23.08 -15.28
CA HIS A 371 -16.47 -24.33 -15.71
C HIS A 371 -15.04 -24.42 -15.16
N GLU A 372 -14.49 -25.64 -15.13
CA GLU A 372 -13.13 -25.84 -14.61
C GLU A 372 -12.08 -25.14 -15.46
N MET A 373 -12.23 -25.20 -16.79
CA MET A 373 -11.38 -24.49 -17.73
C MET A 373 -12.25 -23.57 -18.58
N GLU A 374 -11.74 -22.37 -18.85
CA GLU A 374 -12.40 -21.41 -19.74
C GLU A 374 -12.61 -22.04 -21.13
N GLY A 375 -13.82 -21.88 -21.69
CA GLY A 375 -14.18 -22.49 -22.99
C GLY A 375 -14.61 -23.97 -22.96
N THR A 376 -14.64 -24.64 -21.79
CA THR A 376 -15.22 -25.99 -21.68
C THR A 376 -16.69 -25.93 -21.31
N GLU A 377 -17.58 -26.61 -22.06
CA GLU A 377 -19.00 -26.70 -21.72
C GLU A 377 -19.32 -28.07 -21.10
N THR A 378 -19.51 -28.10 -19.78
CA THR A 378 -19.86 -29.30 -19.02
C THR A 378 -21.23 -29.16 -18.35
N LEU A 379 -21.98 -30.26 -18.28
CA LEU A 379 -23.31 -30.28 -17.64
C LEU A 379 -23.25 -30.09 -16.11
N PHE A 380 -22.12 -30.45 -15.50
CA PHE A 380 -21.87 -30.39 -14.07
C PHE A 380 -20.64 -29.54 -13.77
N ALA A 381 -20.68 -28.82 -12.65
CA ALA A 381 -19.51 -28.15 -12.11
C ALA A 381 -18.63 -29.24 -11.50
N ARG A 382 -17.34 -29.26 -11.84
CA ARG A 382 -16.42 -30.20 -11.22
C ARG A 382 -16.15 -29.72 -9.79
N LEU A 383 -16.62 -30.44 -8.79
CA LEU A 383 -16.36 -30.17 -7.37
C LEU A 383 -15.02 -30.75 -6.94
N ASP A 384 -14.45 -30.24 -5.84
CA ASP A 384 -13.34 -30.90 -5.16
C ASP A 384 -13.87 -31.86 -4.08
N GLU A 385 -12.96 -32.51 -3.34
CA GLU A 385 -13.30 -33.47 -2.27
C GLU A 385 -14.14 -32.85 -1.14
N GLU A 386 -14.15 -31.52 -1.02
CA GLU A 386 -14.92 -30.75 -0.03
C GLU A 386 -16.22 -30.15 -0.61
N GLY A 387 -16.56 -30.44 -1.88
CA GLY A 387 -17.79 -29.96 -2.50
C GLY A 387 -17.79 -28.48 -2.90
N ARG A 388 -16.61 -27.86 -3.09
CA ARG A 388 -16.44 -26.43 -3.37
C ARG A 388 -16.42 -26.09 -4.86
N TYR A 389 -16.79 -24.85 -5.17
CA TYR A 389 -17.01 -24.36 -6.54
C TYR A 389 -15.91 -23.40 -7.00
N LEU A 390 -15.65 -23.37 -8.30
CA LEU A 390 -14.99 -22.24 -8.95
C LEU A 390 -16.06 -21.22 -9.34
N VAL A 391 -15.81 -19.94 -9.08
CA VAL A 391 -16.80 -18.88 -9.30
C VAL A 391 -16.13 -17.69 -9.94
N ARG A 392 -16.61 -17.31 -11.12
CA ARG A 392 -16.21 -16.05 -11.74
C ARG A 392 -16.93 -14.90 -11.05
N MET A 393 -16.17 -14.03 -10.39
CA MET A 393 -16.68 -12.81 -9.75
C MET A 393 -16.96 -11.77 -10.84
N MET A 394 -18.11 -11.09 -10.78
CA MET A 394 -18.48 -10.12 -11.81
C MET A 394 -17.66 -8.83 -11.80
N PHE A 395 -17.01 -8.52 -10.68
CA PHE A 395 -16.17 -7.34 -10.58
C PHE A 395 -14.75 -7.55 -11.10
N ASP A 396 -14.32 -8.80 -11.30
CA ASP A 396 -12.93 -9.12 -11.60
C ASP A 396 -12.56 -8.66 -13.00
N THR A 397 -11.64 -7.70 -13.09
CA THR A 397 -11.19 -7.10 -14.34
C THR A 397 -9.85 -7.66 -14.84
N SER A 398 -9.34 -8.74 -14.23
CA SER A 398 -8.11 -9.38 -14.71
C SER A 398 -8.22 -9.78 -16.18
N GLN A 399 -7.12 -9.75 -16.93
CA GLN A 399 -7.13 -10.24 -18.31
C GLN A 399 -7.36 -11.76 -18.37
N SER A 400 -8.21 -12.20 -19.30
CA SER A 400 -8.42 -13.63 -19.57
C SER A 400 -7.12 -14.31 -19.99
N GLY A 401 -6.87 -15.53 -19.51
CA GLY A 401 -5.69 -16.32 -19.85
C GLY A 401 -4.45 -16.11 -18.97
N GLU A 402 -4.43 -15.11 -18.07
CA GLU A 402 -3.32 -14.93 -17.11
C GLU A 402 -3.31 -15.99 -16.00
N ARG A 403 -4.44 -16.66 -15.76
CA ARG A 403 -4.63 -17.59 -14.64
C ARG A 403 -5.27 -18.88 -15.15
N GLN A 404 -4.87 -20.01 -14.57
CA GLN A 404 -5.43 -21.32 -14.92
C GLN A 404 -6.91 -21.45 -14.55
N PHE A 405 -7.31 -20.83 -13.43
CA PHE A 405 -8.67 -20.86 -12.92
C PHE A 405 -9.20 -19.43 -12.70
N VAL A 406 -10.52 -19.27 -12.64
CA VAL A 406 -11.14 -17.94 -12.43
C VAL A 406 -11.15 -17.50 -10.96
N SER A 407 -10.99 -18.44 -10.03
CA SER A 407 -10.95 -18.20 -8.59
C SER A 407 -10.30 -19.38 -7.88
N ARG A 408 -10.03 -19.24 -6.57
CA ARG A 408 -9.86 -20.42 -5.71
C ARG A 408 -11.17 -21.19 -5.57
N ARG A 409 -11.13 -22.37 -4.95
CA ARG A 409 -12.32 -23.14 -4.56
C ARG A 409 -13.07 -22.46 -3.41
N ILE A 410 -14.34 -22.14 -3.63
CA ILE A 410 -15.21 -21.38 -2.71
C ILE A 410 -16.27 -22.30 -2.11
N ARG A 411 -16.45 -22.23 -0.79
CA ARG A 411 -17.49 -22.97 -0.06
C ARG A 411 -18.87 -22.39 -0.37
N MET A 412 -19.88 -23.26 -0.36
CA MET A 412 -21.28 -22.88 -0.43
C MET A 412 -21.94 -23.10 0.92
N ALA A 413 -22.60 -22.07 1.45
CA ALA A 413 -23.45 -22.17 2.61
C ALA A 413 -24.62 -23.12 2.30
N GLN A 414 -24.86 -24.06 3.21
CA GLN A 414 -25.90 -25.07 3.06
C GLN A 414 -27.00 -24.85 4.11
N PRO A 415 -28.28 -25.08 3.79
CA PRO A 415 -29.37 -24.97 4.77
C PRO A 415 -29.19 -25.89 6.00
N HIS A 416 -28.52 -27.03 5.81
CA HIS A 416 -28.25 -28.00 6.87
C HIS A 416 -26.98 -28.77 6.55
N ALA A 417 -26.06 -28.89 7.50
CA ALA A 417 -24.82 -29.65 7.38
C ALA A 417 -24.35 -30.17 8.75
N GLY A 418 -23.71 -31.34 8.76
CA GLY A 418 -23.11 -31.97 9.94
C GLY A 418 -21.97 -32.91 9.55
N ALA A 419 -21.50 -33.74 10.49
CA ALA A 419 -20.24 -34.48 10.37
C ALA A 419 -20.16 -35.49 9.19
N ASN A 420 -21.27 -35.84 8.53
CA ASN A 420 -21.35 -36.61 7.28
C ASN A 420 -22.81 -36.67 6.76
N TYR A 421 -23.60 -35.62 6.98
CA TYR A 421 -25.00 -35.54 6.56
C TYR A 421 -25.36 -34.07 6.31
N GLY A 422 -26.42 -33.83 5.53
CA GLY A 422 -26.85 -32.46 5.24
C GLY A 422 -27.58 -32.33 3.92
N HIS A 423 -27.75 -31.08 3.49
CA HIS A 423 -28.38 -30.70 2.23
C HIS A 423 -27.32 -30.16 1.27
N HIS A 424 -27.02 -30.88 0.20
CA HIS A 424 -26.19 -30.40 -0.89
C HIS A 424 -26.97 -30.52 -2.21
N HIS A 425 -27.31 -29.38 -2.80
CA HIS A 425 -27.85 -29.31 -4.16
C HIS A 425 -26.75 -28.81 -5.10
N PRO A 426 -26.12 -29.69 -5.91
CA PRO A 426 -24.97 -29.28 -6.70
C PRO A 426 -25.33 -28.20 -7.71
N LEU A 427 -24.62 -27.08 -7.66
CA LEU A 427 -24.77 -26.01 -8.65
C LEU A 427 -24.17 -26.43 -10.00
N LYS A 428 -24.78 -25.95 -11.08
CA LYS A 428 -24.29 -26.16 -12.44
C LYS A 428 -23.51 -24.93 -12.92
N PRO A 429 -22.56 -25.08 -13.84
CA PRO A 429 -21.93 -23.94 -14.48
C PRO A 429 -22.97 -23.01 -15.11
N GLY A 430 -22.73 -21.70 -15.07
CA GLY A 430 -23.71 -20.70 -15.49
C GLY A 430 -24.74 -20.31 -14.43
N THR A 431 -24.82 -21.03 -13.30
CA THR A 431 -25.70 -20.65 -12.19
C THR A 431 -25.22 -19.36 -11.55
N GLU A 432 -26.10 -18.37 -11.44
CA GLU A 432 -25.82 -17.13 -10.73
C GLU A 432 -25.90 -17.32 -9.22
N VAL A 433 -24.90 -16.80 -8.51
CA VAL A 433 -24.75 -16.90 -7.07
C VAL A 433 -24.48 -15.54 -6.44
N LEU A 434 -24.96 -15.37 -5.21
CA LEU A 434 -24.58 -14.28 -4.33
C LEU A 434 -23.45 -14.73 -3.42
N ILE A 435 -22.41 -13.91 -3.35
CA ILE A 435 -21.17 -14.20 -2.63
C ILE A 435 -21.03 -13.20 -1.51
N GLY A 436 -20.98 -13.70 -0.28
CA GLY A 436 -20.60 -12.94 0.90
C GLY A 436 -19.11 -13.08 1.19
N PHE A 437 -18.63 -12.27 2.12
CA PHE A 437 -17.22 -12.19 2.50
C PHE A 437 -17.12 -12.26 4.03
N ILE A 438 -16.36 -13.23 4.56
CA ILE A 438 -16.20 -13.41 6.00
C ILE A 438 -15.51 -12.19 6.58
N ASP A 439 -16.10 -11.57 7.61
CA ASP A 439 -15.66 -10.29 8.20
C ASP A 439 -15.59 -9.13 7.19
N GLY A 440 -16.31 -9.25 6.06
CA GLY A 440 -16.24 -8.31 4.94
C GLY A 440 -14.93 -8.38 4.14
N ASP A 441 -14.04 -9.33 4.44
CA ASP A 441 -12.72 -9.46 3.81
C ASP A 441 -12.83 -9.96 2.36
N PRO A 442 -12.44 -9.16 1.34
CA PRO A 442 -12.47 -9.56 -0.07
C PRO A 442 -11.74 -10.87 -0.37
N ASP A 443 -10.73 -11.22 0.44
CA ASP A 443 -9.93 -12.45 0.28
C ASP A 443 -10.68 -13.72 0.76
N ARG A 444 -11.81 -13.56 1.46
CA ARG A 444 -12.54 -14.65 2.14
C ARG A 444 -13.97 -14.83 1.61
N PRO A 445 -14.16 -15.15 0.31
CA PRO A 445 -15.49 -15.33 -0.25
C PRO A 445 -16.16 -16.62 0.23
N ILE A 446 -17.48 -16.59 0.30
CA ILE A 446 -18.39 -17.72 0.53
C ILE A 446 -19.65 -17.54 -0.32
N ILE A 447 -20.09 -18.60 -1.01
CA ILE A 447 -21.39 -18.57 -1.72
C ILE A 447 -22.49 -18.66 -0.66
N LEU A 448 -23.39 -17.68 -0.63
CA LEU A 448 -24.51 -17.66 0.32
C LEU A 448 -25.74 -18.32 -0.28
N HIS A 449 -26.12 -17.91 -1.48
CA HIS A 449 -27.35 -18.37 -2.14
C HIS A 449 -27.20 -18.37 -3.66
N THR A 450 -28.08 -19.10 -4.33
CA THR A 450 -28.36 -18.94 -5.76
C THR A 450 -29.51 -17.97 -5.96
N VAL A 451 -29.49 -17.25 -7.09
CA VAL A 451 -30.58 -16.33 -7.44
C VAL A 451 -31.11 -16.66 -8.84
N PRO A 452 -32.43 -16.77 -9.02
CA PRO A 452 -33.02 -16.95 -10.34
C PRO A 452 -32.85 -15.71 -11.21
N ASN A 453 -32.73 -15.92 -12.52
CA ASN A 453 -32.71 -14.89 -13.55
C ASN A 453 -33.41 -15.41 -14.82
N PRO A 454 -33.55 -14.61 -15.90
CA PRO A 454 -34.22 -15.08 -17.13
C PRO A 454 -33.58 -16.30 -17.80
N ILE A 455 -32.28 -16.56 -17.60
CA ILE A 455 -31.56 -17.72 -18.13
C ILE A 455 -31.76 -18.95 -17.23
N THR A 456 -31.75 -18.76 -15.91
CA THR A 456 -32.00 -19.79 -14.89
C THR A 456 -33.26 -19.46 -14.08
N PRO A 457 -34.46 -19.68 -14.64
CA PRO A 457 -35.71 -19.23 -14.03
C PRO A 457 -36.08 -20.05 -12.79
N SER A 458 -36.87 -19.42 -11.91
CA SER A 458 -37.45 -20.09 -10.74
C SER A 458 -38.38 -21.25 -11.18
N PRO A 459 -38.37 -22.40 -10.49
CA PRO A 459 -39.34 -23.47 -10.74
C PRO A 459 -40.79 -23.10 -10.37
N VAL A 460 -40.96 -21.99 -9.64
CA VAL A 460 -42.25 -21.40 -9.27
C VAL A 460 -42.34 -20.00 -9.86
N ALA A 461 -43.36 -19.79 -10.70
CA ALA A 461 -43.67 -18.52 -11.34
C ALA A 461 -45.18 -18.24 -11.24
N SER A 462 -45.66 -17.18 -11.90
CA SER A 462 -47.07 -16.75 -11.84
C SER A 462 -48.07 -17.84 -12.23
N ASN A 463 -47.69 -18.76 -13.12
CA ASN A 463 -48.53 -19.88 -13.55
C ASN A 463 -48.70 -21.00 -12.50
N CYS A 464 -47.90 -21.00 -11.42
CA CYS A 464 -47.97 -22.00 -10.36
C CYS A 464 -47.60 -21.42 -8.99
N ALA A 465 -47.99 -20.17 -8.74
CA ALA A 465 -47.68 -19.44 -7.51
C ALA A 465 -47.97 -20.18 -6.18
N PRO A 466 -49.04 -21.00 -6.02
CA PRO A 466 -49.29 -21.71 -4.76
C PRO A 466 -48.49 -23.02 -4.58
N ALA A 467 -47.52 -23.31 -5.46
CA ALA A 467 -46.71 -24.51 -5.37
C ALA A 467 -45.36 -24.24 -4.68
N HIS A 468 -44.95 -25.16 -3.80
CA HIS A 468 -43.62 -25.24 -3.20
C HIS A 468 -42.86 -26.38 -3.89
N ARG A 469 -41.77 -26.07 -4.60
CA ARG A 469 -41.12 -27.04 -5.50
C ARG A 469 -39.63 -27.19 -5.26
N ILE A 470 -39.16 -28.44 -5.31
CA ILE A 470 -37.76 -28.80 -5.52
C ILE A 470 -37.70 -29.56 -6.85
N LYS A 471 -37.09 -28.96 -7.87
CA LYS A 471 -36.98 -29.55 -9.21
C LYS A 471 -35.51 -29.74 -9.59
N THR A 472 -35.11 -30.97 -9.91
CA THR A 472 -33.77 -31.24 -10.44
C THR A 472 -33.70 -30.91 -11.93
N ALA A 473 -32.48 -30.72 -12.45
CA ALA A 473 -32.27 -30.40 -13.86
C ALA A 473 -32.72 -31.51 -14.83
N THR A 474 -32.81 -32.77 -14.39
CA THR A 474 -33.32 -33.90 -15.18
C THR A 474 -34.84 -34.06 -15.09
N GLY A 475 -35.51 -33.23 -14.26
CA GLY A 475 -36.97 -33.19 -14.16
C GLY A 475 -37.57 -33.93 -12.97
N ILE A 476 -36.77 -34.45 -12.03
CA ILE A 476 -37.31 -35.00 -10.78
C ILE A 476 -37.91 -33.86 -9.97
N LEU A 477 -39.16 -34.00 -9.55
CA LEU A 477 -39.94 -32.95 -8.89
C LEU A 477 -40.51 -33.47 -7.57
N ILE A 478 -40.22 -32.75 -6.49
CA ILE A 478 -40.96 -32.81 -5.22
C ILE A 478 -41.80 -31.54 -5.16
N GLU A 479 -43.10 -31.69 -5.00
CA GLU A 479 -44.06 -30.58 -4.98
C GLU A 479 -45.02 -30.73 -3.79
N MET A 480 -45.22 -29.62 -3.07
CA MET A 480 -46.33 -29.44 -2.13
C MET A 480 -47.16 -28.27 -2.64
N LYS A 481 -48.49 -28.39 -2.68
CA LYS A 481 -49.37 -27.34 -3.20
C LYS A 481 -50.35 -26.93 -2.12
N ASP A 482 -50.41 -25.64 -1.83
CA ASP A 482 -51.41 -25.12 -0.91
C ASP A 482 -52.80 -25.20 -1.54
N ALA A 483 -53.75 -25.76 -0.79
CA ALA A 483 -55.15 -25.79 -1.19
C ALA A 483 -55.82 -24.46 -0.84
N PHE A 484 -56.59 -23.88 -1.76
CA PHE A 484 -57.51 -22.81 -1.41
C PHE A 484 -58.63 -23.41 -0.55
N ILE A 485 -58.69 -23.04 0.72
CA ILE A 485 -59.86 -23.32 1.56
C ILE A 485 -60.97 -22.43 0.99
N GLN A 486 -61.89 -23.00 0.21
CA GLN A 486 -63.17 -22.33 -0.04
C GLN A 486 -63.89 -22.26 1.31
N SER A 487 -63.96 -21.07 1.90
CA SER A 487 -64.92 -20.80 2.96
C SER A 487 -66.30 -21.00 2.35
N GLY A 488 -66.90 -22.18 2.56
CA GLY A 488 -68.27 -22.44 2.16
C GLY A 488 -69.17 -21.36 2.73
N GLY A 489 -69.74 -20.53 1.86
CA GLY A 489 -70.89 -19.72 2.21
C GLY A 489 -72.03 -20.66 2.60
N GLY A 490 -72.59 -20.42 3.79
CA GLY A 490 -73.91 -20.91 4.14
C GLY A 490 -75.00 -20.20 3.35
#